data_AF-A0A8T0DKG8-F1
#
_entry.id   AF-A0A8T0DKG8-F1
#
_cell.length_a   1.000
_cell.length_b   1.000
_cell.length_c   1.000
_cell.angle_alpha   90.00
_cell.angle_beta   90.00
_cell.angle_gamma   90.00
#
_symmetry.space_group_name_H-M   'P 1'
#
loop_
_entity.id
_entity.type
_entity.pdbx_description
1 polymer ?
#
loop_
_entity_poly.entity_id
_entity_poly.type
_entity_poly.pdbx_seq_one_letter_code
_entity_poly.pdbx_strand_id
1 'polypeptide(L)'
;MTQIDVSPLATEQRIELVYLYAESNRNAAETARRFNVRHLGVRQVSPQSVRELIKKFEKCGSTQTRPRSGRPRTATNEVCARRIMERVRASPFKSTRRLARECGTSQIAVYRVLKEYNIRQCVERQLQELKEQELNCLDFHRSVVQTAAV
;
A
#
# COMPACT_ATOMS: atom_id res chain seq x y z
N MET A 1 12.02 37.80 15.08
CA MET A 1 11.76 36.41 15.49
C MET A 1 12.13 35.50 14.34
N THR A 2 13.24 34.77 14.43
CA THR A 2 13.67 33.85 13.36
C THR A 2 12.69 32.69 13.28
N GLN A 3 12.04 32.49 12.13
CA GLN A 3 11.20 31.33 11.91
C GLN A 3 12.07 30.08 11.96
N ILE A 4 11.86 29.22 12.94
CA ILE A 4 12.52 27.91 13.04
C ILE A 4 11.66 26.94 12.24
N ASP A 5 12.20 26.40 11.15
CA ASP A 5 11.54 25.32 10.43
C ASP A 5 11.53 24.05 11.30
N VAL A 6 10.34 23.59 11.67
CA VAL A 6 10.11 22.39 12.50
C VAL A 6 10.01 21.10 11.66
N SER A 7 10.31 21.18 10.37
CA SER A 7 10.32 20.04 9.46
C SER A 7 11.35 18.96 9.88
N PRO A 8 11.06 17.67 9.64
CA PRO A 8 12.04 16.61 9.82
C PRO A 8 13.28 16.89 8.97
N LEU A 9 14.50 16.61 9.51
CA LEU A 9 15.75 16.81 8.77
C LEU A 9 15.64 16.21 7.36
N ALA A 10 16.04 16.98 6.36
CA ALA A 10 16.08 16.57 4.97
C ALA A 10 17.07 15.41 4.78
N THR A 11 16.93 14.67 3.68
CA THR A 11 17.80 13.52 3.39
C THR A 11 19.25 13.98 3.21
N GLU A 12 19.48 15.14 2.56
CA GLU A 12 20.81 15.71 2.37
C GLU A 12 21.48 16.03 3.71
N GLN A 13 20.73 16.65 4.63
CA GLN A 13 21.22 17.00 5.97
C GLN A 13 21.60 15.77 6.80
N ARG A 14 20.88 14.66 6.64
CA ARG A 14 21.24 13.40 7.31
C ARG A 14 22.49 12.76 6.73
N ILE A 15 22.68 12.84 5.42
CA ILE A 15 23.91 12.38 4.77
C ILE A 15 25.09 13.21 5.25
N GLU A 16 24.95 14.54 5.33
CA GLU A 16 25.99 15.42 5.90
C GLU A 16 26.32 15.03 7.34
N LEU A 17 25.32 14.77 8.19
CA LEU A 17 25.54 14.32 9.56
C LEU A 17 26.34 13.02 9.65
N VAL A 18 26.14 12.08 8.73
CA VAL A 18 26.92 10.83 8.67
C VAL A 18 28.39 11.12 8.35
N TYR A 19 28.65 11.98 7.37
CA TYR A 19 30.02 12.38 7.03
C TYR A 19 30.70 13.15 8.17
N LEU A 20 30.01 14.12 8.76
CA LEU A 20 30.50 14.88 9.92
C LEU A 20 30.80 13.97 11.12
N TYR A 21 29.99 12.93 11.33
CA TYR A 21 30.22 11.96 12.39
C TYR A 21 31.49 11.15 12.18
N ALA A 22 31.76 10.75 10.93
CA ALA A 22 33.00 10.06 10.58
C ALA A 22 34.23 10.96 10.79
N GLU A 23 34.17 12.23 10.37
CA GLU A 23 35.25 13.21 10.58
C GLU A 23 35.49 13.52 12.05
N SER A 24 34.44 13.55 12.87
CA SER A 24 34.52 13.97 14.27
C SER A 24 34.92 12.82 15.21
N ASN A 25 35.67 11.83 14.72
CA ASN A 25 36.07 10.63 15.47
C ASN A 25 34.91 9.94 16.20
N ARG A 26 33.75 9.86 15.53
CA ARG A 26 32.52 9.25 16.09
C ARG A 26 31.97 9.96 17.34
N ASN A 27 32.30 11.24 17.53
CA ASN A 27 31.76 12.05 18.61
C ASN A 27 30.45 12.74 18.19
N ALA A 28 29.34 12.28 18.76
CA ALA A 28 28.01 12.79 18.46
C ALA A 28 27.77 14.24 18.93
N ALA A 29 28.42 14.66 20.02
CA ALA A 29 28.27 16.01 20.55
C ALA A 29 28.96 17.03 19.64
N GLU A 30 30.20 16.73 19.22
CA GLU A 30 30.93 17.60 18.31
C GLU A 30 30.27 17.64 16.92
N THR A 31 29.77 16.49 16.44
CA THR A 31 29.01 16.42 15.19
C THR A 31 27.79 17.35 15.21
N ALA A 32 26.98 17.28 16.27
CA ALA A 32 25.80 18.13 16.44
C ALA A 32 26.19 19.61 16.53
N ARG A 33 27.27 19.94 17.27
CA ARG A 33 27.78 21.31 17.39
C ARG A 33 28.20 21.87 16.02
N ARG A 34 29.06 21.14 15.29
CA ARG A 34 29.53 21.54 13.95
C ARG A 34 28.36 21.71 12.97
N PHE A 35 27.39 20.80 13.00
CA PHE A 35 26.20 20.89 12.15
C PHE A 35 25.34 22.12 12.48
N ASN A 36 25.04 22.35 13.76
CA ASN A 36 24.18 23.46 14.20
C ASN A 36 24.82 24.83 13.95
N VAL A 37 26.15 24.93 13.96
CA VAL A 37 26.88 26.16 13.60
C VAL A 37 26.78 26.45 12.09
N ARG A 38 26.81 25.41 11.25
CA ARG A 38 26.71 25.54 9.78
C ARG A 38 25.28 25.86 9.32
N HIS A 39 24.27 25.33 10.01
CA HIS A 39 22.86 25.44 9.61
C HIS A 39 22.08 26.36 10.54
N LEU A 40 22.27 27.67 10.39
CA LEU A 40 21.51 28.68 11.12
C LEU A 40 20.07 28.77 10.55
N GLY A 41 19.06 28.61 11.40
CA GLY A 41 17.64 28.66 11.01
C GLY A 41 16.95 27.31 10.83
N VAL A 42 17.72 26.21 10.82
CA VAL A 42 17.17 24.84 10.90
C VAL A 42 17.00 24.44 12.36
N ARG A 43 16.03 23.57 12.66
CA ARG A 43 15.90 22.95 13.98
C ARG A 43 17.24 22.36 14.42
N GLN A 44 17.72 22.78 15.59
CA GLN A 44 18.97 22.27 16.17
C GLN A 44 18.92 20.76 16.37
N VAL A 45 19.98 20.09 15.93
CA VAL A 45 20.18 18.66 16.07
C VAL A 45 20.76 18.38 17.46
N SER A 46 20.15 17.45 18.18
CA SER A 46 20.67 16.98 19.46
C SER A 46 21.71 15.87 19.27
N PRO A 47 22.68 15.70 20.17
CA PRO A 47 23.62 14.58 20.13
C PRO A 47 22.93 13.20 20.16
N GLN A 48 21.75 13.12 20.81
CA GLN A 48 20.92 11.91 20.81
C GLN A 48 20.38 11.60 19.42
N SER A 49 19.89 12.61 18.70
CA SER A 49 19.40 12.46 17.32
C SER A 49 20.50 11.97 16.38
N VAL A 50 21.73 12.45 16.55
CA VAL A 50 22.90 11.95 15.80
C VAL A 50 23.13 10.47 16.08
N ARG A 51 23.17 10.06 17.36
CA ARG A 51 23.36 8.64 17.74
C ARG A 51 22.26 7.74 17.17
N GLU A 52 21.01 8.16 17.21
CA GLU A 52 19.90 7.39 16.63
C GLU A 52 19.98 7.30 15.11
N LEU A 53 20.41 8.37 14.44
CA LEU A 53 20.61 8.37 12.99
C LEU A 53 21.72 7.38 12.61
N ILE A 54 22.88 7.44 13.27
CA ILE A 54 24.00 6.54 13.01
C ILE A 54 23.60 5.09 13.30
N LYS A 55 22.94 4.80 14.42
CA LYS A 55 22.47 3.45 14.73
C LYS A 55 21.51 2.89 13.67
N LYS A 56 20.63 3.74 13.12
CA LYS A 56 19.75 3.36 12.01
C LYS A 56 20.53 3.13 10.72
N PHE A 57 21.51 3.97 10.45
CA PHE A 57 22.38 3.87 9.29
C PHE A 57 23.23 2.59 9.32
N GLU A 58 23.86 2.27 10.44
CA GLU A 58 24.63 1.03 10.62
C GLU A 58 23.76 -0.23 10.47
N LYS A 59 22.51 -0.17 10.95
CA LYS A 59 21.58 -1.31 10.88
C LYS A 59 20.99 -1.52 9.48
N CYS A 60 20.63 -0.45 8.78
CA CYS A 60 19.84 -0.52 7.55
C CYS A 60 20.61 -0.08 6.29
N GLY A 61 21.77 0.53 6.42
CA GLY A 61 22.56 1.11 5.32
C GLY A 61 21.93 2.34 4.65
N SER A 62 20.87 2.93 5.23
CA SER A 62 20.11 4.01 4.61
C SER A 62 19.81 5.16 5.57
N THR A 63 19.87 6.39 5.05
CA THR A 63 19.50 7.64 5.74
C THR A 63 18.05 8.06 5.48
N GLN A 64 17.34 7.33 4.62
CA GLN A 64 15.96 7.64 4.26
C GLN A 64 15.02 7.40 5.45
N THR A 65 13.98 8.25 5.54
CA THR A 65 12.92 8.02 6.52
C THR A 65 12.18 6.76 6.16
N ARG A 66 12.18 5.75 7.03
CA ARG A 66 11.37 4.56 6.82
C ARG A 66 9.89 4.95 6.81
N PRO A 67 9.08 4.42 5.87
CA PRO A 67 7.64 4.59 5.94
C PRO A 67 7.13 4.09 7.31
N ARG A 68 6.14 4.78 7.87
CA ARG A 68 5.53 4.39 9.13
C ARG A 68 4.96 2.97 8.98
N SER A 69 5.24 2.08 9.93
CA SER A 69 4.73 0.71 9.93
C SER A 69 3.21 0.62 10.01
N GLY A 70 2.55 1.69 10.47
CA GLY A 70 1.11 1.73 10.67
C GLY A 70 0.62 0.76 11.75
N ARG A 71 -0.70 0.71 11.95
CA ARG A 71 -1.33 -0.26 12.85
C ARG A 71 -1.51 -1.60 12.11
N PRO A 72 -1.01 -2.73 12.64
CA PRO A 72 -1.22 -4.04 12.02
C PRO A 72 -2.72 -4.36 11.95
N ARG A 73 -3.16 -4.94 10.83
CA ARG A 73 -4.59 -5.23 10.58
C ARG A 73 -4.90 -6.67 10.96
N THR A 74 -5.45 -6.86 12.16
CA THR A 74 -5.80 -8.20 12.69
C THR A 74 -6.95 -8.92 11.95
N ALA A 75 -7.81 -8.17 11.26
CA ALA A 75 -8.94 -8.76 10.53
C ALA A 75 -8.57 -9.26 9.12
N THR A 76 -7.40 -8.87 8.60
CA THR A 76 -6.89 -9.28 7.28
C THR A 76 -5.54 -9.94 7.49
N ASN A 77 -5.56 -11.03 8.24
CA ASN A 77 -4.37 -11.84 8.47
C ASN A 77 -4.03 -12.66 7.23
N GLU A 78 -2.78 -13.08 7.11
CA GLU A 78 -2.26 -13.88 6.00
C GLU A 78 -3.08 -15.17 5.76
N VAL A 79 -3.58 -15.79 6.84
CA VAL A 79 -4.48 -16.95 6.76
C VAL A 79 -5.79 -16.63 6.04
N CYS A 80 -6.40 -15.48 6.35
CA CYS A 80 -7.62 -15.03 5.69
C CYS A 80 -7.34 -14.71 4.22
N ALA A 81 -6.24 -14.02 3.94
CA ALA A 81 -5.83 -13.70 2.57
C ALA A 81 -5.65 -14.97 1.74
N ARG A 82 -4.96 -15.98 2.27
CA ARG A 82 -4.76 -17.27 1.60
C ARG A 82 -6.09 -17.97 1.28
N ARG A 83 -6.99 -18.06 2.26
CA ARG A 83 -8.31 -18.69 2.07
C ARG A 83 -9.13 -17.97 1.00
N ILE A 84 -9.12 -16.64 0.99
CA ILE A 84 -9.78 -15.83 -0.04
C ILE A 84 -9.16 -16.11 -1.41
N MET A 85 -7.83 -16.12 -1.50
CA MET A 85 -7.10 -16.36 -2.75
C MET A 85 -7.31 -17.76 -3.31
N GLU A 86 -7.36 -18.80 -2.48
CA GLU A 86 -7.72 -20.16 -2.89
C GLU A 86 -9.12 -20.22 -3.50
N ARG A 87 -10.10 -19.55 -2.89
CA ARG A 87 -11.47 -19.49 -3.41
C ARG A 87 -11.59 -18.70 -4.70
N VAL A 88 -10.81 -17.63 -4.84
CA VAL A 88 -10.74 -16.83 -6.07
C VAL A 88 -10.09 -17.64 -7.19
N ARG A 89 -9.02 -18.39 -6.91
CA ARG A 89 -8.39 -19.30 -7.89
C ARG A 89 -9.33 -20.39 -8.36
N ALA A 90 -10.12 -20.97 -7.46
CA ALA A 90 -11.10 -22.00 -7.81
C ALA A 90 -12.28 -21.43 -8.63
N SER A 91 -12.65 -20.16 -8.42
CA SER A 91 -13.77 -19.54 -9.12
C SER A 91 -13.61 -18.01 -9.17
N PRO A 92 -12.98 -17.49 -10.25
CA PRO A 92 -12.57 -16.09 -10.32
C PRO A 92 -13.73 -15.11 -10.52
N PHE A 93 -14.90 -15.60 -10.95
CA PHE A 93 -16.09 -14.79 -11.26
C PHE A 93 -17.03 -14.58 -10.05
N LYS A 94 -16.67 -15.07 -8.86
CA LYS A 94 -17.50 -14.91 -7.66
C LYS A 94 -17.46 -13.47 -7.14
N SER A 95 -18.63 -12.94 -6.82
CA SER A 95 -18.74 -11.63 -6.17
C SER A 95 -18.04 -11.60 -4.81
N THR A 96 -17.51 -10.43 -4.44
CA THR A 96 -16.93 -10.17 -3.11
C THR A 96 -17.85 -10.61 -1.97
N ARG A 97 -19.17 -10.40 -2.09
CA ARG A 97 -20.17 -10.79 -1.08
C ARG A 97 -20.29 -12.31 -0.95
N ARG A 98 -20.17 -13.05 -2.04
CA ARG A 98 -20.18 -14.53 -2.00
C ARG A 98 -18.90 -15.06 -1.36
N LEU A 99 -17.75 -14.51 -1.74
CA LEU A 99 -16.46 -14.88 -1.13
C LEU A 99 -16.41 -14.59 0.37
N ALA A 100 -16.95 -13.46 0.80
CA ALA A 100 -17.03 -13.08 2.21
C ALA A 100 -17.79 -14.13 3.04
N ARG A 101 -18.95 -14.58 2.56
CA ARG A 101 -19.74 -15.64 3.20
C ARG A 101 -19.01 -16.98 3.21
N GLU A 102 -18.40 -17.37 2.09
CA GLU A 102 -17.63 -18.61 1.97
C GLU A 102 -16.38 -18.64 2.86
N CYS A 103 -15.77 -17.48 3.09
CA CYS A 103 -14.55 -17.34 3.90
C CYS A 103 -14.82 -17.02 5.38
N GLY A 104 -16.06 -16.67 5.74
CA GLY A 104 -16.39 -16.24 7.11
C GLY A 104 -15.78 -14.88 7.47
N THR A 105 -15.59 -14.00 6.49
CA THR A 105 -14.93 -12.69 6.65
C THR A 105 -15.84 -11.55 6.21
N SER A 106 -15.50 -10.31 6.54
CA SER A 106 -16.24 -9.14 6.03
C SER A 106 -16.00 -8.92 4.53
N GLN A 107 -16.98 -8.35 3.83
CA GLN A 107 -16.84 -7.98 2.41
C GLN A 107 -15.68 -6.99 2.19
N ILE A 108 -15.45 -6.08 3.14
CA ILE A 108 -14.35 -5.11 3.10
C ILE A 108 -12.99 -5.81 3.17
N ALA A 109 -12.85 -6.86 4.00
CA ALA A 109 -11.61 -7.63 4.06
C ALA A 109 -11.31 -8.31 2.72
N VAL A 110 -12.32 -8.92 2.09
CA VAL A 110 -12.20 -9.52 0.75
C VAL A 110 -11.76 -8.48 -0.29
N TYR A 111 -12.44 -7.33 -0.35
CA TYR A 111 -12.08 -6.26 -1.29
C TYR A 111 -10.64 -5.78 -1.11
N ARG A 112 -10.18 -5.63 0.14
CA ARG A 112 -8.80 -5.20 0.44
C ARG A 112 -7.77 -6.23 -0.02
N VAL A 113 -7.99 -7.51 0.27
CA VAL A 113 -7.12 -8.59 -0.20
C VAL A 113 -7.06 -8.58 -1.72
N LEU A 114 -8.20 -8.50 -2.40
CA LEU A 114 -8.22 -8.45 -3.87
C LEU A 114 -7.44 -7.24 -4.42
N LYS A 115 -7.57 -6.07 -3.77
CA LYS A 115 -6.81 -4.87 -4.13
C LYS A 115 -5.31 -5.03 -3.90
N GLU A 116 -4.90 -5.64 -2.80
CA GLU A 116 -3.48 -5.90 -2.46
C GLU A 116 -2.82 -6.85 -3.46
N TYR A 117 -3.55 -7.87 -3.92
CA TYR A 117 -3.09 -8.83 -4.93
C TYR A 117 -3.39 -8.38 -6.38
N ASN A 118 -3.83 -7.14 -6.59
CA ASN A 118 -4.17 -6.57 -7.90
C ASN A 118 -5.17 -7.40 -8.73
N ILE A 119 -6.10 -8.11 -8.08
CA ILE A 119 -7.14 -8.89 -8.75
C ILE A 119 -8.35 -8.01 -9.04
N ARG A 120 -8.61 -7.76 -10.33
CA ARG A 120 -9.89 -7.22 -10.79
C ARG A 120 -10.91 -8.35 -10.84
N GLN A 121 -11.91 -8.31 -9.97
CA GLN A 121 -13.06 -9.20 -10.12
C GLN A 121 -13.85 -8.80 -11.37
N CYS A 122 -14.01 -9.74 -12.29
CA CYS A 122 -14.80 -9.55 -13.50
C CYS A 122 -16.29 -9.52 -13.11
N VAL A 123 -16.82 -8.31 -12.92
CA VAL A 123 -18.27 -8.04 -12.86
C VAL A 123 -18.87 -8.03 -14.28
N GLU A 124 -18.02 -7.93 -15.31
CA GLU A 124 -18.42 -7.71 -16.71
C GLU A 124 -19.14 -8.90 -17.36
N ARG A 125 -19.03 -10.14 -16.84
CA ARG A 125 -19.65 -11.31 -17.49
C ARG A 125 -21.16 -11.40 -17.34
N GLN A 126 -21.75 -10.83 -16.27
CA GLN A 126 -23.22 -10.75 -16.17
C GLN A 126 -23.82 -9.86 -17.27
N LEU A 127 -23.08 -8.86 -17.77
CA LEU A 127 -23.54 -8.01 -18.87
C LEU A 127 -23.46 -8.71 -20.24
N GLN A 128 -22.63 -9.75 -20.38
CA GLN A 128 -22.42 -10.45 -21.64
C GLN A 128 -23.40 -11.61 -21.79
N GLU A 129 -23.59 -12.42 -20.74
CA GLU A 129 -24.59 -13.48 -20.70
C GLU A 129 -26.03 -12.94 -20.81
N LEU A 130 -26.32 -11.76 -20.25
CA LEU A 130 -27.63 -11.10 -20.43
C LEU A 130 -27.85 -10.58 -21.86
N LYS A 131 -26.81 -10.05 -22.52
CA LYS A 131 -26.90 -9.59 -23.92
C LYS A 131 -27.16 -10.73 -24.90
N GLU A 132 -26.58 -11.91 -24.66
CA GLU A 132 -26.77 -13.08 -25.52
C GLU A 132 -28.19 -13.68 -25.38
N GLN A 133 -28.79 -13.59 -24.19
CA GLN A 133 -30.18 -14.02 -23.97
C GLN A 133 -31.20 -13.10 -24.67
N GLU A 134 -30.94 -11.79 -24.74
CA GLU A 134 -31.82 -10.84 -25.47
C GLU A 134 -31.80 -11.05 -26.99
N LEU A 135 -30.67 -11.45 -27.59
CA LEU A 135 -30.65 -11.82 -29.02
C LEU A 135 -31.41 -13.13 -29.30
N ASN A 136 -31.24 -14.15 -28.44
CA ASN A 136 -31.88 -15.44 -28.64
C ASN A 136 -33.42 -15.40 -28.55
N CYS A 137 -34.00 -14.51 -27.75
CA CYS A 137 -35.47 -14.38 -27.68
C CYS A 137 -36.07 -13.55 -28.82
N LEU A 138 -35.30 -12.63 -29.44
CA LEU A 138 -35.73 -11.93 -30.65
C LEU A 138 -35.67 -12.83 -31.89
N ASP A 139 -34.68 -13.72 -31.97
CA ASP A 139 -34.55 -14.68 -33.08
C ASP A 139 -35.64 -15.76 -33.06
N PHE A 140 -36.04 -16.23 -31.86
CA PHE A 140 -37.13 -17.20 -31.71
C PHE A 140 -38.50 -16.61 -32.10
N HIS A 141 -38.73 -15.32 -31.83
CA HIS A 141 -39.99 -14.67 -32.19
C HIS A 141 -40.12 -14.44 -33.71
N ARG A 142 -38.99 -14.26 -34.41
CA ARG A 142 -38.94 -14.07 -35.88
C ARG A 142 -39.19 -15.38 -36.63
N SER A 143 -38.66 -16.51 -36.15
CA SER A 143 -38.88 -17.82 -36.79
C SER A 143 -40.32 -18.30 -36.68
N VAL A 144 -40.97 -18.11 -35.52
CA VAL A 144 -42.35 -18.56 -35.27
C VAL A 144 -43.36 -17.80 -36.14
N VAL A 145 -43.16 -16.49 -36.34
CA VAL A 145 -44.03 -15.65 -37.18
C VAL A 145 -43.90 -16.01 -38.67
N GLN A 146 -42.74 -16.48 -39.12
CA GLN A 146 -42.50 -16.86 -40.51
C GLN A 146 -43.00 -18.27 -40.87
N THR A 147 -43.04 -19.19 -39.91
CA THR A 147 -43.62 -20.54 -40.11
C THR A 147 -45.15 -20.58 -40.03
N ALA A 148 -45.80 -19.55 -39.48
CA ALA A 148 -47.27 -19.48 -39.36
C ALA A 148 -47.95 -18.76 -40.56
N ALA A 149 -47.20 -18.36 -41.58
CA ALA A 149 -47.67 -17.60 -42.74
C ALA A 149 -47.70 -18.42 -44.06
N VAL A 150 -47.69 -19.76 -43.97
CA VAL A 150 -47.87 -20.68 -45.10
C VAL A 150 -49.05 -21.58 -44.80
#